data_AF-A0A3S0X809-F1
#
_entry.id   AF-A0A3S0X809-F1
#
_cell.length_a   1.000
_cell.length_b   1.000
_cell.length_c   1.000
_cell.angle_alpha   90.00
_cell.angle_beta   90.00
_cell.angle_gamma   90.00
#
_symmetry.space_group_name_H-M   'P 1'
#
loop_
_entity.id
_entity.type
_entity.pdbx_description
1 polymer ?
#
loop_
_entity_poly.entity_id
_entity_poly.type
_entity_poly.pdbx_seq_one_letter_code
_entity_poly.pdbx_strand_id
1 'polypeptide(L)'
;MRDLNISKIRHILFFIIFILAVLGYMALTDESILDPCDATVLSSSTAPDGRTSVIVFERECGATTPFNTQASLVPVGKAFSLQKNPPFLILSGKHTLGITWATPSAVEIGIPNEVKSFKKDQSVGDFTIVYK
;
A
#
# COMPACT_ATOMS: atom_id res chain seq x y z
N MET A 1 -44.51 -39.11 -15.64
CA MET A 1 -44.36 -38.01 -14.65
C MET A 1 -42.89 -37.89 -14.23
N ARG A 2 -41.96 -37.61 -15.16
CA ARG A 2 -40.51 -37.42 -14.87
C ARG A 2 -39.83 -36.37 -15.77
N ASP A 3 -40.59 -35.47 -16.39
CA ASP A 3 -40.05 -34.51 -17.38
C ASP A 3 -39.94 -33.08 -16.81
N LEU A 4 -40.58 -32.84 -15.66
CA LEU A 4 -40.60 -31.57 -14.95
C LEU A 4 -39.41 -31.44 -13.98
N ASN A 5 -38.17 -31.61 -14.45
CA ASN A 5 -37.04 -31.00 -13.72
C ASN A 5 -35.67 -31.03 -14.42
N ILE A 6 -35.46 -31.81 -15.48
CA ILE A 6 -34.09 -31.96 -16.03
C ILE A 6 -33.57 -30.64 -16.62
N SER A 7 -34.43 -29.88 -17.32
CA SER A 7 -34.07 -28.56 -17.83
C SER A 7 -33.81 -27.57 -16.70
N LYS A 8 -34.68 -27.50 -15.67
CA LYS A 8 -34.50 -26.59 -14.53
C LYS A 8 -33.26 -26.93 -13.70
N ILE A 9 -33.01 -28.22 -13.44
CA ILE A 9 -31.81 -28.72 -12.76
C ILE A 9 -30.55 -28.35 -13.55
N ARG A 10 -30.58 -28.47 -14.89
CA ARG A 10 -29.46 -28.05 -15.75
C ARG A 10 -29.19 -26.54 -15.63
N HIS A 11 -30.22 -25.69 -15.65
CA HIS A 11 -30.04 -24.25 -15.47
C HIS A 11 -29.56 -23.90 -14.06
N ILE A 12 -30.05 -24.59 -13.02
CA ILE A 12 -29.59 -24.42 -11.64
C ILE A 12 -28.11 -24.81 -11.51
N LEU A 13 -27.70 -25.94 -12.10
CA LEU A 13 -26.31 -26.39 -12.10
C LEU A 13 -25.40 -25.39 -12.84
N PHE A 14 -25.82 -24.90 -14.01
CA PHE A 14 -25.07 -23.85 -14.72
C PHE A 14 -24.94 -22.57 -13.89
N PHE A 15 -26.01 -22.16 -13.20
CA PHE A 15 -25.99 -20.97 -12.35
C PHE A 15 -25.08 -21.16 -11.13
N ILE A 16 -25.09 -22.34 -10.51
CA ILE A 16 -24.20 -22.68 -9.39
C ILE A 16 -22.73 -22.70 -9.85
N ILE A 17 -22.43 -23.32 -10.99
CA ILE A 17 -21.07 -23.34 -11.56
C ILE A 17 -20.60 -21.92 -11.89
N PHE A 18 -21.49 -21.09 -12.44
CA PHE A 18 -21.18 -19.69 -12.73
C PHE A 18 -20.89 -18.89 -11.45
N ILE A 19 -21.70 -19.06 -10.40
CA ILE A 19 -21.45 -18.44 -9.10
C ILE A 19 -20.12 -18.90 -8.51
N LEU A 20 -19.82 -20.20 -8.53
CA LEU A 20 -18.54 -20.73 -8.02
C LEU A 20 -17.34 -20.21 -8.82
N ALA A 21 -17.48 -20.07 -10.14
CA ALA A 21 -16.44 -19.50 -10.99
C ALA A 21 -16.21 -18.01 -10.67
N VAL A 22 -17.27 -17.23 -10.46
CA VAL A 22 -17.18 -15.82 -10.09
C VAL A 22 -16.57 -15.66 -8.70
N LEU A 23 -17.00 -16.45 -7.72
CA LEU A 23 -16.45 -16.43 -6.36
C LEU A 23 -14.97 -16.86 -6.35
N GLY A 24 -14.63 -17.90 -7.11
CA GLY A 24 -13.24 -18.34 -7.28
C GLY A 24 -12.37 -17.25 -7.94
N TYR A 25 -12.88 -16.59 -8.98
CA TYR A 25 -12.18 -15.48 -9.64
C TYR A 25 -11.92 -14.30 -8.69
N MET A 26 -12.91 -13.90 -7.89
CA MET A 26 -12.78 -12.83 -6.90
C MET A 26 -11.80 -13.17 -5.76
N ALA A 27 -11.62 -14.45 -5.43
CA ALA A 27 -10.63 -14.90 -4.45
C ALA A 27 -9.19 -14.92 -5.01
N LEU A 28 -9.03 -15.08 -6.33
CA LEU A 28 -7.72 -15.10 -6.99
C LEU A 28 -7.16 -13.70 -7.28
N THR A 29 -7.95 -12.64 -7.10
CA THR A 29 -7.51 -11.25 -7.29
C THR A 29 -6.85 -10.65 -6.06
N ASP A 30 -6.50 -11.45 -5.06
CA ASP A 30 -5.70 -10.97 -3.93
C ASP A 30 -4.29 -10.60 -4.43
N GLU A 31 -3.96 -9.31 -4.43
CA GLU A 31 -2.69 -8.78 -4.95
C GLU A 31 -1.46 -9.30 -4.19
N SER A 32 -1.66 -9.99 -3.05
CA SER A 32 -0.61 -10.59 -2.22
C SER A 32 0.19 -11.72 -2.88
N ILE A 33 -0.26 -12.28 -4.01
CA ILE A 33 0.43 -13.42 -4.66
C ILE A 33 1.66 -12.98 -5.46
N LEU A 34 1.80 -11.69 -5.80
CA LEU A 34 2.87 -11.17 -6.68
C LEU A 34 4.00 -10.41 -5.98
N ASP A 35 3.80 -9.91 -4.76
CA ASP A 35 4.83 -9.24 -3.95
C ASP A 35 4.87 -9.89 -2.56
N PRO A 36 5.80 -10.82 -2.30
CA PRO A 36 5.88 -11.55 -1.01
C PRO A 36 6.41 -10.66 0.12
N CYS A 37 6.44 -9.34 -0.07
CA CYS A 37 6.90 -8.38 0.90
C CYS A 37 5.73 -7.79 1.68
N ASP A 38 5.81 -7.85 3.00
CA ASP A 38 4.88 -7.17 3.88
C ASP A 38 5.28 -5.71 4.05
N ALA A 39 4.27 -4.83 4.04
CA ALA A 39 4.41 -3.41 4.33
C ALA A 39 3.67 -3.08 5.63
N THR A 40 4.42 -2.90 6.72
CA THR A 40 3.84 -2.61 8.04
C THR A 40 3.88 -1.11 8.30
N VAL A 41 2.71 -0.48 8.40
CA VAL A 41 2.60 0.96 8.73
C VAL A 41 3.09 1.20 10.16
N LEU A 42 4.07 2.08 10.30
CA LEU A 42 4.65 2.50 11.58
C LEU A 42 4.01 3.79 12.09
N SER A 43 3.80 4.76 11.21
CA SER A 43 3.18 6.03 11.57
C SER A 43 2.50 6.70 10.38
N SER A 44 1.57 7.62 10.70
CA SER A 44 0.86 8.45 9.74
C SER A 44 0.81 9.88 10.25
N SER A 45 1.12 10.84 9.39
CA SER A 45 1.05 12.27 9.70
C SER A 45 0.28 12.99 8.60
N THR A 46 -0.88 13.52 8.95
CA THR A 46 -1.78 14.22 8.02
C THR A 46 -1.39 15.68 7.88
N ALA A 47 -1.39 16.19 6.66
CA ALA A 47 -1.13 17.58 6.35
C ALA A 47 -2.16 18.50 7.04
N PRO A 48 -1.81 19.78 7.31
CA PRO A 48 -2.71 20.72 7.98
C PRO A 48 -4.06 20.95 7.29
N ASP A 49 -4.14 20.73 5.98
CA ASP A 49 -5.39 20.86 5.22
C ASP A 49 -6.27 19.58 5.22
N GLY A 50 -5.79 18.49 5.83
CA GLY A 50 -6.50 17.23 5.93
C GLY A 50 -6.60 16.42 4.63
N ARG A 51 -5.91 16.80 3.54
CA ARG A 51 -6.09 16.16 2.22
C ARG A 51 -5.11 15.03 1.93
N THR A 52 -3.91 15.11 2.48
CA THR A 52 -2.84 14.12 2.23
C THR A 52 -2.17 13.75 3.55
N SER A 53 -1.71 12.51 3.66
CA SER A 53 -0.89 12.04 4.78
C SER A 53 0.43 11.50 4.28
N VAL A 54 1.49 11.70 5.05
CA VAL A 54 2.72 10.91 4.92
C VAL A 54 2.52 9.65 5.74
N ILE A 55 2.65 8.50 5.09
CA ILE A 55 2.64 7.18 5.73
C ILE A 55 4.09 6.69 5.77
N VAL A 56 4.58 6.42 6.97
CA VAL A 56 5.87 5.77 7.21
C VAL A 56 5.61 4.30 7.48
N PHE A 57 6.31 3.43 6.78
CA PHE A 57 6.12 1.99 6.88
C PHE A 57 7.45 1.26 6.75
N GLU A 58 7.49 0.06 7.30
CA GLU A 58 8.59 -0.88 7.14
C GLU A 58 8.25 -1.87 6.03
N ARG A 59 9.26 -2.24 5.22
CA ARG A 59 9.15 -3.32 4.25
C ARG A 59 10.00 -4.52 4.68
N GLU A 60 9.36 -5.67 4.81
CA GLU A 60 9.97 -6.96 5.13
C GLU A 60 9.69 -7.94 3.99
N CYS A 61 10.74 -8.50 3.37
CA CYS A 61 10.62 -9.47 2.27
C CYS A 61 11.19 -10.85 2.65
N GLY A 62 11.25 -11.15 3.95
CA GLY A 62 11.78 -12.41 4.49
C GLY A 62 13.27 -12.41 4.83
N ALA A 63 13.77 -13.58 5.25
CA ALA A 63 15.03 -13.75 5.99
C ALA A 63 16.30 -13.26 5.30
N THR A 64 16.33 -13.25 3.97
CA THR A 64 17.52 -12.86 3.19
C THR A 64 17.51 -11.40 2.75
N THR A 65 16.39 -10.71 2.92
CA THR A 65 16.26 -9.30 2.54
C THR A 65 16.24 -8.43 3.79
N PRO A 66 17.23 -7.54 3.99
CA PRO A 66 17.22 -6.63 5.11
C PRO A 66 15.97 -5.73 5.11
N PHE A 67 15.47 -5.44 6.30
CA PHE A 67 14.42 -4.45 6.50
C PHE A 67 14.82 -3.08 5.94
N ASN A 68 13.82 -2.34 5.49
CA ASN A 68 13.99 -0.94 5.14
C ASN A 68 12.77 -0.12 5.58
N THR A 69 13.02 1.13 5.92
CA THR A 69 11.99 2.11 6.30
C THR A 69 11.70 2.97 5.09
N GLN A 70 10.42 3.16 4.79
CA GLN A 70 9.97 3.92 3.65
C GLN A 70 8.93 4.95 4.04
N ALA A 71 8.78 5.97 3.19
CA ALA A 71 7.71 6.94 3.33
C ALA A 71 7.04 7.22 1.98
N SER A 72 5.70 7.27 2.00
CA SER A 72 4.84 7.58 0.85
C SER A 72 3.85 8.69 1.20
N LEU A 73 3.44 9.46 0.20
CA LEU A 73 2.29 10.36 0.30
C LEU A 73 1.02 9.60 -0.10
N VAL A 74 -0.03 9.72 0.70
CA VAL A 74 -1.31 9.03 0.49
C VAL A 74 -2.45 10.03 0.67
N PRO A 75 -3.35 10.18 -0.31
CA PRO A 75 -4.55 10.99 -0.13
C PRO A 75 -5.42 10.44 1.02
N VAL A 76 -5.92 11.32 1.88
CA VAL A 76 -6.79 10.93 2.99
C VAL A 76 -8.07 10.29 2.45
N GLY A 77 -8.53 9.22 3.11
CA GLY A 77 -9.68 8.42 2.67
C GLY A 77 -9.37 7.43 1.53
N LYS A 78 -8.11 7.32 1.10
CA LYS A 78 -7.66 6.24 0.20
C LYS A 78 -6.87 5.21 0.99
N ALA A 79 -7.04 3.94 0.60
CA ALA A 79 -6.25 2.86 1.15
C ALA A 79 -4.80 2.99 0.66
N PHE A 80 -3.86 2.85 1.59
CA PHE A 80 -2.44 2.75 1.26
C PHE A 80 -2.18 1.47 0.46
N SER A 81 -1.38 1.59 -0.60
CA SER A 81 -0.83 0.49 -1.38
C SER A 81 0.42 0.99 -2.08
N LEU A 82 1.44 0.13 -2.18
CA LEU A 82 2.72 0.46 -2.79
C LEU A 82 2.59 0.80 -4.28
N GLN A 83 1.69 0.14 -4.99
CA GLN A 83 1.48 0.37 -6.42
C GLN A 83 0.89 1.77 -6.70
N LYS A 84 -0.06 2.22 -5.87
CA LYS A 84 -0.73 3.52 -6.04
C LYS A 84 0.01 4.67 -5.37
N ASN A 85 0.78 4.37 -4.32
CA ASN A 85 1.48 5.36 -3.49
C ASN A 85 2.96 4.95 -3.37
N PRO A 86 3.75 5.08 -4.44
CA PRO A 86 5.15 4.70 -4.41
C PRO A 86 5.93 5.52 -3.39
N PRO A 87 6.95 4.93 -2.75
CA PRO A 87 7.75 5.62 -1.75
C PRO A 87 8.58 6.74 -2.38
N PHE A 88 8.65 7.88 -1.71
CA PHE A 88 9.56 8.98 -2.05
C PHE A 88 10.87 8.92 -1.26
N LEU A 89 10.85 8.19 -0.14
CA LEU A 89 12.01 7.93 0.72
C LEU A 89 12.13 6.44 0.97
N ILE A 90 13.34 5.89 0.85
CA ILE A 90 13.69 4.52 1.22
C ILE A 90 15.03 4.55 1.95
N LEU A 91 15.05 4.10 3.21
CA LEU A 91 16.21 4.04 4.08
C LEU A 91 16.51 2.59 4.49
N SER A 92 17.80 2.24 4.55
CA SER A 92 18.25 0.94 5.02
C SER A 92 17.97 0.76 6.52
N GLY A 93 17.37 -0.35 6.92
CA GLY A 93 17.09 -0.68 8.32
C GLY A 93 15.75 -0.13 8.84
N LYS A 94 15.54 -0.31 10.15
CA LYS A 94 14.33 0.11 10.86
C LYS A 94 14.57 1.45 11.55
N HIS A 95 13.77 2.46 11.20
CA HIS A 95 13.94 3.83 11.70
C HIS A 95 12.60 4.45 12.07
N THR A 96 12.62 5.29 13.09
CA THR A 96 11.52 6.21 13.37
C THR A 96 11.82 7.54 12.70
N LEU A 97 10.91 8.02 11.85
CA LEU A 97 11.05 9.30 11.16
C LEU A 97 10.25 10.38 11.86
N GLY A 98 10.84 11.56 12.03
CA GLY A 98 10.11 12.74 12.49
C GLY A 98 9.41 13.39 11.29
N ILE A 99 8.08 13.52 11.33
CA ILE A 99 7.31 14.13 10.23
C ILE A 99 6.68 15.42 10.71
N THR A 100 7.10 16.54 10.13
CA THR A 100 6.56 17.87 10.44
C THR A 100 6.13 18.57 9.17
N TRP A 101 4.88 19.02 9.12
CA TRP A 101 4.39 19.78 7.98
C TRP A 101 4.71 21.27 8.16
N ALA A 102 5.45 21.84 7.20
CA ALA A 102 5.70 23.28 7.15
C ALA A 102 4.54 24.03 6.48
N THR A 103 3.96 23.42 5.45
CA THR A 103 2.73 23.90 4.77
C THR A 103 1.91 22.68 4.36
N PRO A 104 0.67 22.84 3.85
CA PRO A 104 -0.10 21.72 3.30
C PRO A 104 0.58 20.95 2.15
N SER A 105 1.57 21.55 1.48
CA SER A 105 2.32 20.96 0.36
C SER A 105 3.83 20.89 0.61
N ALA A 106 4.31 21.15 1.83
CA ALA A 106 5.71 21.07 2.18
C ALA A 106 5.89 20.32 3.50
N VAL A 107 6.65 19.22 3.46
CA VAL A 107 6.91 18.37 4.62
C VAL A 107 8.40 18.31 4.91
N GLU A 108 8.72 18.41 6.19
CA GLU A 108 10.03 18.19 6.75
C GLU A 108 10.11 16.80 7.35
N ILE A 109 11.15 16.05 6.97
CA ILE A 109 11.40 14.67 7.37
C ILE A 109 12.71 14.64 8.15
N GLY A 110 12.62 14.42 9.46
CA GLY A 110 13.77 14.12 10.31
C GLY A 110 14.26 12.70 10.05
N ILE A 111 15.50 12.58 9.57
CA ILE A 111 16.17 11.30 9.30
C ILE A 111 17.36 11.11 10.25
N PRO A 112 17.68 9.86 10.66
CA PRO A 112 18.90 9.62 11.43
C PRO A 112 20.16 9.98 10.64
N ASN A 113 21.20 10.43 11.36
CA ASN A 113 22.51 10.69 10.77
C ASN A 113 23.14 9.39 10.23
N GLU A 114 23.91 9.50 9.14
CA GLU A 114 24.70 8.40 8.56
C GLU A 114 23.89 7.18 8.09
N VAL A 115 22.57 7.32 7.90
CA VAL A 115 21.74 6.25 7.33
C VAL A 115 21.92 6.16 5.82
N LYS A 116 22.12 4.94 5.31
CA LYS A 116 22.11 4.68 3.87
C LYS A 116 20.70 4.89 3.31
N SER A 117 20.55 5.85 2.41
CA SER A 117 19.32 6.03 1.63
C SER A 117 19.45 5.36 0.26
N PHE A 118 18.41 4.62 -0.12
CA PHE A 118 18.27 4.04 -1.46
C PHE A 118 17.46 4.95 -2.38
N LYS A 119 16.55 5.74 -1.80
CA LYS A 119 15.74 6.74 -2.50
C LYS A 119 15.47 7.91 -1.56
N LYS A 120 15.52 9.14 -2.10
CA LYS A 120 15.36 10.39 -1.34
C LYS A 120 14.94 11.52 -2.28
N ASP A 121 13.67 11.52 -2.67
CA ASP A 121 13.13 12.52 -3.59
C ASP A 121 12.96 13.87 -2.88
N GLN A 122 13.29 14.98 -3.55
CA GLN A 122 13.09 16.34 -3.00
C GLN A 122 11.71 16.91 -3.33
N SER A 123 10.98 16.27 -4.24
CA SER A 123 9.64 16.68 -4.67
C SER A 123 8.84 15.47 -5.16
N VAL A 124 7.53 15.48 -4.91
CA VAL A 124 6.58 14.44 -5.33
C VAL A 124 5.30 15.12 -5.80
N GLY A 125 5.12 15.22 -7.13
CA GLY A 125 4.06 16.06 -7.69
C GLY A 125 4.24 17.51 -7.21
N ASP A 126 3.20 18.08 -6.60
CA ASP A 126 3.22 19.45 -6.07
C ASP A 126 3.77 19.56 -4.64
N PHE A 127 4.22 18.45 -4.05
CA PHE A 127 4.76 18.42 -2.69
C PHE A 127 6.27 18.63 -2.69
N THR A 128 6.75 19.48 -1.78
CA THR A 128 8.18 19.70 -1.49
C THR A 128 8.58 18.87 -0.27
N ILE A 129 9.68 18.13 -0.38
CA ILE A 129 10.21 17.28 0.69
C ILE A 129 11.57 17.83 1.15
N VAL A 130 11.64 18.23 2.41
CA VAL A 130 12.86 18.72 3.05
C VAL A 130 13.34 17.69 4.06
N TYR A 131 14.63 17.36 4.04
CA TYR A 131 15.20 16.39 4.97
C TYR A 131 16.11 17.09 5.98
N LYS A 132 15.97 16.73 7.25
CA LYS A 132 16.76 17.26 8.37
C LYS A 132 17.45 16.13 9.13
#